data_AF-A0ABD2GGP1-F1
#
_entry.id   AF-A0ABD2GGP1-F1
#
_cell.length_a   1.000
_cell.length_b   1.000
_cell.length_c   1.000
_cell.angle_alpha   90.00
_cell.angle_beta   90.00
_cell.angle_gamma   90.00
#
_symmetry.space_group_name_H-M   'P 1'
#
loop_
_entity.id
_entity.type
_entity.pdbx_description
1 polymer ?
#
loop_
_entity_poly.entity_id
_entity_poly.type
_entity_poly.pdbx_seq_one_letter_code
_entity_poly.pdbx_strand_id
1 'polypeptide(L)'
;MLCGGGPSLSLWHLRSLSPTSIFPLTGCQRQTSFYQDMILAVGEGPSVAHCLLGGEVKAQIPCTPQSLNTLQLNTNSAEHRMLTVGGSSNHIDVFTNLSYRAFSLSF
;
A
#
# COMPACT_ATOMS: atom_id res chain seq x y z
N MET A 1 -12.70 8.42 -1.68
CA MET A 1 -11.67 8.43 -2.75
C MET A 1 -10.31 8.65 -2.11
N LEU A 2 -9.27 7.98 -2.59
CA LEU A 2 -7.90 8.25 -2.13
C LEU A 2 -7.23 9.20 -3.11
N CYS A 3 -6.55 10.21 -2.57
CA CYS A 3 -5.73 11.13 -3.33
C CYS A 3 -4.36 11.20 -2.66
N GLY A 4 -3.32 10.85 -3.39
CA GLY A 4 -1.95 10.80 -2.89
C GLY A 4 -0.95 11.22 -3.95
N GLY A 5 0.31 11.29 -3.56
CA GLY A 5 1.43 11.75 -4.38
C GLY A 5 2.44 12.49 -3.52
N GLY A 6 2.99 13.59 -4.04
CA GLY A 6 4.01 14.39 -3.37
C GLY A 6 3.62 15.05 -2.03
N PRO A 7 2.43 15.66 -1.86
CA PRO A 7 2.13 16.41 -0.64
C PRO A 7 1.74 15.52 0.55
N SER A 8 0.72 14.69 0.39
CA SER A 8 0.27 13.71 1.39
C SER A 8 -0.73 12.75 0.77
N LEU A 9 -0.88 11.58 1.38
CA LEU A 9 -2.01 10.70 1.12
C LEU A 9 -3.22 11.17 1.94
N SER A 10 -4.39 11.26 1.32
CA SER A 10 -5.61 11.75 1.94
C SER A 10 -6.84 10.97 1.47
N LEU A 11 -7.80 10.79 2.38
CA LEU A 11 -9.09 10.15 2.12
C LEU A 11 -10.17 11.23 1.98
N TRP A 12 -10.89 11.23 0.87
CA TRP A 12 -11.89 12.24 0.53
C TRP A 12 -13.30 11.67 0.54
N HIS A 13 -14.20 12.41 1.17
CA HIS A 13 -15.64 12.19 1.04
C HIS A 13 -16.17 12.94 -0.19
N LEU A 14 -16.66 12.20 -1.19
CA LEU A 14 -16.94 12.73 -2.52
C LEU A 14 -18.14 13.68 -2.57
N ARG A 15 -19.12 13.51 -1.68
CA ARG A 15 -20.31 14.38 -1.68
C ARG A 15 -20.02 15.76 -1.08
N SER A 16 -19.21 15.83 -0.03
CA SER A 16 -18.81 17.10 0.61
C SER A 16 -17.55 17.71 0.00
N LEU A 17 -16.86 16.98 -0.89
CA LEU A 17 -15.57 17.36 -1.46
C LEU A 17 -14.55 17.78 -0.39
N SER A 18 -14.59 17.12 0.77
CA SER A 18 -13.74 17.45 1.92
C SER A 18 -12.85 16.27 2.29
N PRO A 19 -11.60 16.53 2.72
CA PRO A 19 -10.76 15.48 3.28
C PRO A 19 -11.34 15.02 4.62
N THR A 20 -11.42 13.71 4.79
CA THR A 20 -11.84 13.04 6.01
C THR A 20 -10.64 12.65 6.88
N SER A 21 -9.55 12.23 6.25
CA SER A 21 -8.33 11.78 6.93
C SER A 21 -7.10 12.14 6.08
N ILE A 22 -6.00 12.50 6.74
CA ILE A 22 -4.68 12.70 6.13
C ILE A 22 -3.73 11.73 6.81
N PHE A 23 -3.00 10.96 6.01
CA PHE A 23 -2.13 9.90 6.52
C PHE A 23 -0.71 10.43 6.72
N PRO A 24 -0.09 10.25 7.91
CA PRO A 24 1.25 10.76 8.22
C PRO A 24 2.35 9.87 7.61
N LEU A 25 2.26 9.58 6.31
CA LEU A 25 3.28 8.83 5.57
C LEU A 25 4.34 9.79 5.04
N THR A 26 5.60 9.39 5.15
CA THR A 26 6.72 10.15 4.59
C THR A 26 6.93 9.80 3.12
N GLY A 27 7.35 10.80 2.32
CA GLY A 27 7.68 10.62 0.91
C GLY A 27 6.45 10.45 0.01
N CYS A 28 6.72 10.36 -1.29
CA CYS A 28 5.66 10.31 -2.31
C CYS A 28 5.00 8.92 -2.37
N GLN A 29 3.67 8.86 -2.19
CA GLN A 29 2.90 7.62 -2.37
C GLN A 29 2.56 7.43 -3.85
N ARG A 30 3.00 6.30 -4.43
CA ARG A 30 2.88 6.01 -5.87
C ARG A 30 1.65 5.18 -6.19
N GLN A 31 1.30 4.24 -5.32
CA GLN A 31 0.10 3.43 -5.49
C GLN A 31 -0.58 3.17 -4.14
N THR A 32 -1.91 3.15 -4.17
CA THR A 32 -2.73 2.80 -3.01
C THR A 32 -3.88 1.89 -3.42
N SER A 33 -4.38 1.10 -2.49
CA SER A 33 -5.57 0.28 -2.69
C SER A 33 -6.38 0.16 -1.41
N PHE A 34 -7.71 0.11 -1.56
CA PHE A 34 -8.59 -0.27 -0.47
C PHE A 34 -8.57 -1.79 -0.30
N TYR A 35 -8.47 -2.24 0.95
CA TYR A 35 -8.55 -3.65 1.29
C TYR A 35 -9.30 -3.80 2.60
N GLN A 36 -10.51 -4.36 2.57
CA GLN A 36 -11.34 -4.51 3.77
C GLN A 36 -11.55 -3.15 4.48
N ASP A 37 -11.13 -3.05 5.74
CA ASP A 37 -11.20 -1.87 6.61
C ASP A 37 -9.89 -1.05 6.64
N MET A 38 -8.94 -1.38 5.76
CA MET A 38 -7.64 -0.71 5.66
C MET A 38 -7.34 -0.21 4.25
N ILE A 39 -6.33 0.65 4.19
CA ILE A 39 -5.73 1.17 2.97
C ILE A 39 -4.29 0.67 2.94
N LEU A 40 -3.91 0.05 1.83
CA LEU A 40 -2.53 -0.29 1.55
C LEU A 40 -1.91 0.83 0.73
N ALA A 41 -0.74 1.30 1.14
CA ALA A 41 -0.01 2.35 0.45
C ALA A 41 1.46 1.98 0.24
N VAL A 42 1.98 2.30 -0.95
CA VAL A 42 3.38 2.11 -1.33
C VAL A 42 3.90 3.33 -2.07
N GLY A 43 5.20 3.56 -2.00
CA GLY A 43 5.82 4.73 -2.62
C GLY A 43 7.32 4.77 -2.47
N GLU A 44 7.84 5.92 -2.09
CA GLU A 44 9.28 6.18 -2.02
C GLU A 44 10.05 5.28 -1.02
N GLY A 45 9.40 4.82 0.05
CA GLY A 45 10.00 3.95 1.06
C GLY A 45 10.00 2.46 0.70
N PRO A 46 10.80 1.64 1.42
CA PRO A 46 10.95 0.20 1.19
C PRO A 46 9.87 -0.63 1.90
N SER A 47 8.71 -0.07 2.21
CA SER A 47 7.70 -0.74 3.05
C SER A 47 6.29 -0.54 2.51
N VAL A 48 5.46 -1.57 2.67
CA VAL A 48 4.00 -1.45 2.49
C VAL A 48 3.41 -0.89 3.77
N ALA A 49 2.77 0.28 3.69
CA ALA A 49 2.08 0.87 4.82
C ALA A 49 0.62 0.39 4.89
N HIS A 50 0.21 -0.01 6.09
CA HIS A 50 -1.18 -0.33 6.41
C HIS A 50 -1.79 0.85 7.15
N CYS A 51 -2.79 1.46 6.55
CA CYS A 51 -3.44 2.64 7.11
C CYS A 51 -4.90 2.34 7.43
N LEU A 52 -5.38 2.80 8.59
CA LEU A 52 -6.78 2.73 8.98
C LEU A 52 -7.55 3.92 8.41
N LEU A 53 -8.83 3.76 8.11
CA LEU A 53 -9.65 4.83 7.53
C LEU A 53 -9.66 6.14 8.34
N GLY A 54 -9.40 6.06 9.65
CA GLY A 54 -9.27 7.22 10.54
C GLY A 54 -7.97 8.05 10.39
N GLY A 55 -7.07 7.69 9.48
CA GLY A 55 -5.82 8.42 9.24
C GLY A 55 -4.60 7.87 9.99
N GLU A 56 -4.77 6.81 10.78
CA GLU A 56 -3.68 6.16 11.52
C GLU A 56 -2.89 5.19 10.64
N VAL A 57 -1.57 5.13 10.81
CA VAL A 57 -0.70 4.11 10.21
C VAL A 57 -0.53 2.98 11.21
N LYS A 58 -1.19 1.85 10.96
CA LYS A 58 -1.21 0.67 11.85
C LYS A 58 0.10 -0.12 11.79
N ALA A 59 0.69 -0.26 10.60
CA ALA A 59 1.91 -1.03 10.40
C ALA A 59 2.65 -0.60 9.15
N GLN A 60 3.95 -0.88 9.10
CA GLN A 60 4.77 -0.76 7.91
C GLN A 60 5.57 -2.06 7.74
N ILE A 61 5.30 -2.78 6.66
CA ILE A 61 5.87 -4.10 6.42
C ILE A 61 7.02 -3.96 5.42
N PRO A 62 8.28 -4.26 5.82
CA PRO A 62 9.43 -4.10 4.94
C PRO A 62 9.41 -5.03 3.72
N CYS A 63 9.94 -4.51 2.62
CA CYS A 63 10.08 -5.17 1.32
C CYS A 63 11.55 -5.21 0.87
N THR A 64 11.83 -5.97 -0.18
CA THR A 64 13.15 -6.11 -0.82
C THR A 64 13.56 -4.85 -1.61
N PRO A 65 12.69 -4.26 -2.47
CA PRO A 65 13.05 -3.05 -3.21
C PRO A 65 13.15 -1.83 -2.27
N GLN A 66 14.11 -0.94 -2.53
CA GLN A 66 14.32 0.28 -1.74
C GLN A 66 13.21 1.32 -1.92
N SER A 67 12.50 1.28 -3.04
CA SER A 67 11.29 2.05 -3.28
C SER A 67 10.28 1.19 -4.03
N LEU A 68 9.00 1.41 -3.77
CA LEU A 68 7.89 0.59 -4.25
C LEU A 68 7.04 1.40 -5.23
N ASN A 69 6.84 0.86 -6.43
CA ASN A 69 6.12 1.53 -7.52
C ASN A 69 4.70 1.03 -7.65
N THR A 70 4.51 -0.27 -7.37
CA THR A 70 3.24 -0.92 -7.62
C THR A 70 2.89 -1.93 -6.55
N LEU A 71 1.59 -2.09 -6.33
CA LEU A 71 1.02 -3.14 -5.51
C LEU A 71 -0.19 -3.74 -6.23
N GLN A 72 -0.41 -5.05 -6.12
CA GLN A 72 -1.61 -5.67 -6.67
C GLN A 72 -2.14 -6.74 -5.74
N LEU A 73 -3.44 -6.67 -5.46
CA LEU A 73 -4.15 -7.64 -4.65
C LEU A 73 -4.91 -8.59 -5.57
N ASN A 74 -4.60 -9.87 -5.51
CA ASN A 74 -5.44 -10.90 -6.10
C ASN A 74 -6.65 -11.13 -5.19
N THR A 75 -7.82 -10.67 -5.62
CA THR A 75 -9.10 -10.87 -4.90
C THR A 75 -10.05 -11.79 -5.65
N ASN A 76 -9.63 -12.34 -6.79
CA ASN A 76 -10.46 -13.19 -7.64
C ASN A 76 -10.68 -14.61 -7.07
N SER A 77 -9.88 -15.01 -6.09
CA SER A 77 -10.01 -16.30 -5.41
C SER A 77 -9.77 -16.14 -3.91
N ALA A 78 -10.59 -16.79 -3.10
CA ALA A 78 -10.39 -16.87 -1.65
C ALA A 78 -9.15 -17.70 -1.29
N GLU A 79 -8.85 -18.75 -2.07
CA GLU A 79 -7.73 -19.67 -1.83
C GLU A 79 -6.39 -19.12 -2.34
N HIS A 80 -6.41 -18.26 -3.35
CA HIS A 80 -5.21 -17.66 -3.94
C HIS A 80 -5.13 -16.15 -3.69
N ARG A 81 -5.66 -15.72 -2.54
CA ARG A 81 -5.59 -14.32 -2.13
C ARG A 81 -4.16 -13.98 -1.75
N MET A 82 -3.54 -13.11 -2.54
CA MET A 82 -2.16 -12.70 -2.34
C MET A 82 -1.97 -11.24 -2.71
N LEU A 83 -1.05 -10.58 -2.03
CA LEU A 83 -0.54 -9.26 -2.39
C LEU A 83 0.82 -9.43 -3.08
N THR A 84 1.00 -8.77 -4.20
CA THR A 84 2.30 -8.63 -4.86
C THR A 84 2.73 -7.18 -4.84
N VAL A 85 4.03 -6.95 -4.66
CA VAL A 85 4.60 -5.61 -4.58
C VAL A 85 5.86 -5.56 -5.42
N GLY A 86 5.94 -4.56 -6.29
CA GLY A 86 7.06 -4.34 -7.20
C GLY A 86 7.62 -2.92 -7.05
N GLY A 87 8.90 -2.76 -7.34
CA GLY A 87 9.62 -1.53 -7.04
C GLY A 87 10.88 -1.33 -7.84
N SER A 88 11.83 -0.59 -7.26
CA SER A 88 13.14 -0.30 -7.84
C SER A 88 14.14 -1.44 -7.65
N SER A 89 13.78 -2.65 -8.08
CA SER A 89 14.65 -3.83 -8.09
C SER A 89 14.18 -4.84 -9.14
N ASN A 90 14.93 -5.94 -9.32
CA ASN A 90 14.54 -7.10 -10.13
C ASN A 90 13.74 -8.14 -9.34
N HIS A 91 13.16 -7.73 -8.21
CA HIS A 91 12.44 -8.59 -7.28
C HIS A 91 10.96 -8.20 -7.19
N ILE A 92 10.07 -9.19 -7.18
CA ILE A 92 8.66 -9.01 -6.85
C ILE A 92 8.37 -9.70 -5.54
N ASP A 93 8.03 -8.92 -4.52
CA ASP A 93 7.70 -9.44 -3.20
C ASP A 93 6.28 -9.98 -3.17
N VAL A 94 6.12 -11.16 -2.59
CA VAL A 94 4.85 -11.87 -2.48
C VAL A 94 4.44 -12.03 -1.03
N PHE A 95 3.19 -11.68 -0.75
CA PHE A 95 2.56 -11.69 0.56
C PHE A 95 1.37 -12.66 0.51
N THR A 96 1.51 -13.83 1.13
CA THR A 96 0.41 -14.79 1.34
C THR A 96 -0.44 -14.42 2.56
N ASN A 97 0.12 -13.61 3.46
CA ASN A 97 -0.61 -12.80 4.40
C ASN A 97 -0.05 -11.38 4.35
N LEU A 98 -0.79 -10.41 4.88
CA LEU A 98 -0.37 -9.01 4.84
C LEU A 98 0.60 -8.64 5.98
N SER A 99 0.90 -9.55 6.90
CA SER A 99 1.73 -9.22 8.08
C SER A 99 3.23 -9.34 7.82
N TYR A 100 3.62 -10.15 6.83
CA TYR A 100 5.03 -10.30 6.44
C TYR A 100 5.16 -10.69 4.97
N ARG A 101 6.32 -10.38 4.38
CA ARG A 101 6.71 -10.87 3.05
C ARG A 101 6.99 -12.37 3.12
N ALA A 102 6.24 -13.18 2.38
CA ALA A 102 6.41 -14.63 2.37
C ALA A 102 7.66 -15.07 1.60
N PHE A 103 7.80 -14.57 0.37
CA PHE A 103 8.96 -14.82 -0.49
C PHE A 103 9.08 -13.72 -1.56
N SER A 104 10.15 -13.76 -2.35
CA SER A 104 10.33 -12.89 -3.50
C SER A 104 10.58 -13.72 -4.75
N LEU A 105 9.98 -13.30 -5.85
CA LEU A 105 10.34 -13.76 -7.19
C LEU A 105 11.54 -12.94 -7.67
N SER A 106 12.48 -13.57 -8.36
CA SER A 106 13.69 -12.93 -8.89
C SER A 106 13.75 -13.17 -10.39
N PHE A 107 14.11 -12.14 -11.14
CA PHE A 107 14.22 -12.17 -12.60
C PHE A 107 15.60 -11.70 -13.05
#